data_AF-A0AAU3ZX65-F1
#
_entry.id   AF-A0AAU3ZX65-F1
#
_cell.length_a   1.000
_cell.length_b   1.000
_cell.length_c   1.000
_cell.angle_alpha   90.00
_cell.angle_beta   90.00
_cell.angle_gamma   90.00
#
_symmetry.space_group_name_H-M   'P 1'
#
loop_
_entity.id
_entity.type
_entity.pdbx_description
1 polymer ?
#
loop_
_entity_poly.entity_id
_entity_poly.type
_entity_poly.pdbx_seq_one_letter_code
_entity_poly.pdbx_strand_id
1 'polypeptide(L)'
;MTHRYVSAAVVLASAAALLATACGSSGASPRAAAGQPAVASGSAGSGWQPCHLPAGYKNFFKLDSAKNIRGNTVVRVTPETCKVNRNNDEDVVYTPRGAAHSLVIASGASVKVLRDTTTVKVTPNWLVNHKLANSPYFYYRVNGQNRITAMQEIYHP
;
A
#
# COMPACT_ATOMS: atom_id res chain seq x y z
N MET A 1 -54.93 0.98 9.91
CA MET A 1 -55.18 0.39 11.24
C MET A 1 -53.84 -0.23 11.68
N THR A 2 -53.05 0.53 12.47
CA THR A 2 -52.77 0.30 13.92
C THR A 2 -51.66 -0.78 14.12
N HIS A 3 -50.56 -0.64 14.87
CA HIS A 3 -50.13 0.25 15.96
C HIS A 3 -48.59 0.47 15.97
N ARG A 4 -48.17 1.62 16.52
CA ARG A 4 -46.83 1.90 17.11
C ARG A 4 -46.71 1.24 18.49
N TYR A 5 -45.51 0.94 19.00
CA TYR A 5 -45.01 0.98 20.42
C TYR A 5 -43.62 0.27 20.46
N VAL A 6 -42.62 0.52 21.31
CA VAL A 6 -42.11 1.62 22.15
C VAL A 6 -40.68 1.23 22.61
N SER A 7 -39.87 2.24 22.97
CA SER A 7 -38.51 2.21 23.53
C SER A 7 -38.28 1.33 24.77
N ALA A 8 -37.02 0.93 25.02
CA ALA A 8 -36.40 1.05 26.36
C ALA A 8 -34.87 0.93 26.28
N ALA A 9 -34.20 1.87 26.93
CA ALA A 9 -32.76 1.89 27.18
C ALA A 9 -32.40 1.07 28.42
N VAL A 10 -31.18 0.53 28.47
CA VAL A 10 -30.50 0.21 29.74
C VAL A 10 -29.06 0.71 29.65
N VAL A 11 -28.73 1.63 30.55
CA VAL A 11 -27.39 2.09 30.90
C VAL A 11 -27.05 1.49 32.26
N LEU A 12 -25.85 0.93 32.43
CA LEU A 12 -25.10 0.75 33.68
C LEU A 12 -23.70 0.24 33.27
N ALA A 13 -22.59 1.00 33.31
CA ALA A 13 -21.89 1.70 34.40
C ALA A 13 -21.20 0.75 35.40
N SER A 14 -19.85 0.74 35.40
CA SER A 14 -18.91 0.66 36.56
C SER A 14 -17.49 0.34 36.06
N ALA A 15 -16.54 1.29 36.12
CA ALA A 15 -15.61 1.61 37.23
C ALA A 15 -14.31 0.76 37.13
N ALA A 16 -13.20 1.31 36.62
CA ALA A 16 -12.22 2.21 37.26
C ALA A 16 -11.24 1.48 38.21
N ALA A 17 -9.96 1.42 37.78
CA ALA A 17 -8.81 1.38 38.67
C ALA A 17 -7.65 2.21 38.06
N LEU A 18 -7.41 3.33 38.74
CA LEU A 18 -6.22 4.21 38.81
C LEU A 18 -4.92 3.40 39.05
N LEU A 19 -3.67 3.83 38.86
CA LEU A 19 -2.95 5.08 38.55
C LEU A 19 -1.49 4.63 38.30
N ALA A 20 -0.75 5.31 37.41
CA ALA A 20 0.69 5.48 37.61
C ALA A 20 1.15 6.79 36.95
N THR A 21 1.39 7.75 37.82
CA THR A 21 1.99 9.06 37.61
C THR A 21 3.45 8.99 37.15
N ALA A 22 3.79 9.78 36.14
CA ALA A 22 5.10 10.41 36.04
C ALA A 22 4.91 11.88 35.64
N CYS A 23 5.10 12.78 36.61
CA CYS A 23 5.25 14.21 36.40
C CYS A 23 6.57 14.50 35.70
N GLY A 24 6.56 15.48 34.79
CA GLY A 24 7.77 15.97 34.12
C GLY A 24 7.52 17.21 33.27
N SER A 25 7.21 18.31 33.96
CA SER A 25 7.45 19.73 33.66
C SER A 25 7.24 20.32 32.25
N SER A 26 6.39 21.35 32.24
CA SER A 26 6.13 22.35 31.20
C SER A 26 7.36 22.87 30.44
N GLY A 27 7.29 22.81 29.11
CA GLY A 27 8.12 23.60 28.20
C GLY A 27 7.23 24.14 27.07
N ALA A 28 7.14 25.45 26.98
CA ALA A 28 6.31 26.17 26.02
C ALA A 28 6.67 25.84 24.56
N SER A 29 5.66 25.81 23.68
CA SER A 29 5.82 25.69 22.22
C SER A 29 6.74 26.79 21.66
N PRO A 30 7.44 26.50 20.55
CA PRO A 30 6.89 27.02 19.31
C PRO A 30 6.91 26.02 18.14
N ARG A 31 5.84 26.13 17.36
CA ARG A 31 5.66 25.79 15.95
C ARG A 31 6.97 25.56 15.16
N ALA A 32 7.19 24.33 14.72
CA ALA A 32 8.06 24.02 13.59
C ALA A 32 7.36 22.98 12.71
N ALA A 33 6.98 23.39 11.50
CA ALA A 33 6.58 22.51 10.43
C ALA A 33 7.82 21.80 9.88
N ALA A 34 7.85 20.47 9.88
CA ALA A 34 8.75 19.69 9.03
C ALA A 34 8.36 18.21 9.03
N GLY A 35 8.24 17.64 7.83
CA GLY A 35 8.60 16.26 7.56
C GLY A 35 7.67 15.16 8.06
N GLN A 36 7.07 14.46 7.11
CA GLN A 36 6.53 13.12 7.31
C GLN A 36 7.52 12.24 8.11
N PRO A 37 7.06 11.34 8.99
CA PRO A 37 7.98 10.47 9.72
C PRO A 37 8.75 9.60 8.72
N ALA A 38 10.07 9.80 8.71
CA ALA A 38 11.00 8.87 8.11
C ALA A 38 10.72 7.48 8.69
N VAL A 39 10.59 6.49 7.82
CA VAL A 39 10.55 5.08 8.20
C VAL A 39 11.80 4.77 9.01
N ALA A 40 11.63 4.68 10.34
CA ALA A 40 12.68 4.25 11.23
C ALA A 40 13.00 2.78 10.92
N SER A 41 14.11 2.57 10.21
CA SER A 41 14.73 1.28 10.02
C SER A 41 15.24 0.77 11.37
N GLY A 42 14.39 0.04 12.08
CA GLY A 42 14.74 -0.64 13.33
C GLY A 42 14.46 -2.12 13.23
N SER A 43 15.52 -2.92 13.02
CA SER A 43 15.75 -4.21 13.68
C SER A 43 17.03 -4.84 13.13
N ALA A 44 18.16 -4.53 13.76
CA ALA A 44 19.32 -5.41 13.73
C ALA A 44 18.93 -6.68 14.50
N GLY A 45 18.70 -7.79 13.79
CA GLY A 45 18.44 -9.08 14.44
C GLY A 45 17.62 -10.13 13.67
N SER A 46 17.12 -9.87 12.46
CA SER A 46 16.19 -10.82 11.82
C SER A 46 16.50 -11.25 10.38
N GLY A 47 17.60 -10.82 9.76
CA GLY A 47 17.89 -11.12 8.34
C GLY A 47 16.97 -10.45 7.32
N TRP A 48 15.80 -9.98 7.77
CA TRP A 48 14.81 -9.26 6.99
C TRP A 48 15.26 -7.84 6.68
N GLN A 49 15.21 -7.50 5.40
CA GLN A 49 15.50 -6.16 4.89
C GLN A 49 14.36 -5.70 3.97
N PRO A 50 14.12 -4.39 3.83
CA PRO A 50 13.18 -3.88 2.83
C PRO A 50 13.59 -4.34 1.43
N CYS A 51 12.61 -4.70 0.60
CA CYS A 51 12.90 -5.03 -0.79
C CYS A 51 13.46 -3.82 -1.54
N HIS A 52 14.29 -4.10 -2.55
CA HIS A 52 14.85 -3.07 -3.39
C HIS A 52 13.75 -2.31 -4.16
N LEU A 53 13.80 -0.98 -4.10
CA LEU A 53 13.04 -0.08 -4.96
C LEU A 53 14.00 0.59 -5.94
N PRO A 54 13.78 0.45 -7.27
CA PRO A 54 14.60 1.15 -8.24
C PRO A 54 14.48 2.67 -8.07
N ALA A 55 15.54 3.39 -8.42
CA ALA A 55 15.59 4.84 -8.28
C ALA A 55 14.38 5.53 -8.94
N GLY A 56 13.72 6.41 -8.18
CA GLY A 56 12.55 7.16 -8.62
C GLY A 56 11.21 6.43 -8.45
N TYR A 57 11.19 5.12 -8.17
CA TYR A 57 10.01 4.39 -7.74
C TYR A 57 9.76 4.59 -6.25
N LYS A 58 8.50 4.66 -5.84
CA LYS A 58 8.14 5.12 -4.49
C LYS A 58 7.40 4.10 -3.66
N ASN A 59 6.68 3.17 -4.30
CA ASN A 59 5.69 2.36 -3.62
C ASN A 59 5.60 0.97 -4.28
N PHE A 60 5.15 0.00 -3.48
CA PHE A 60 4.73 -1.31 -3.95
C PHE A 60 3.20 -1.43 -3.91
N PHE A 61 2.64 -2.21 -4.82
CA PHE A 61 1.26 -2.66 -4.71
C PHE A 61 1.10 -4.09 -5.23
N LYS A 62 0.00 -4.73 -4.81
CA LYS A 62 -0.63 -5.82 -5.54
C LYS A 62 -1.64 -5.25 -6.53
N LEU A 63 -1.59 -5.70 -7.79
CA LEU A 63 -2.62 -5.39 -8.77
C LEU A 63 -3.83 -6.33 -8.58
N ASP A 64 -4.97 -5.78 -8.19
CA ASP A 64 -6.17 -6.59 -7.96
C ASP A 64 -7.00 -6.75 -9.25
N SER A 65 -7.09 -5.70 -10.06
CA SER A 65 -7.76 -5.75 -11.37
C SER A 65 -7.41 -4.53 -12.23
N ALA A 66 -7.69 -4.62 -13.53
CA ALA A 66 -7.65 -3.51 -14.47
C ALA A 66 -8.96 -3.44 -15.28
N LYS A 67 -9.47 -2.23 -15.53
CA LYS A 67 -10.69 -1.98 -16.30
C LYS A 67 -10.52 -0.77 -17.21
N ASN A 68 -11.23 -0.77 -18.33
CA ASN A 68 -11.40 0.43 -19.14
C ASN A 68 -12.60 1.23 -18.61
N ILE A 69 -12.41 2.49 -18.24
CA ILE A 69 -13.48 3.40 -17.80
C ILE A 69 -13.39 4.68 -18.61
N ARG A 70 -14.36 4.89 -19.49
CA ARG A 70 -14.45 6.09 -20.35
C ARG A 70 -13.14 6.37 -21.11
N GLY A 71 -12.54 5.32 -21.68
CA GLY A 71 -11.29 5.42 -22.44
C GLY A 71 -10.01 5.41 -21.59
N ASN A 72 -10.11 5.45 -20.26
CA ASN A 72 -8.94 5.35 -19.37
C ASN A 72 -8.73 3.93 -18.86
N THR A 73 -7.48 3.49 -18.78
CA THR A 73 -7.13 2.29 -18.01
C THR A 73 -7.10 2.64 -16.53
N VAL A 74 -7.97 2.02 -15.75
CA VAL A 74 -8.06 2.18 -14.29
C VAL A 74 -7.72 0.85 -13.64
N VAL A 75 -6.76 0.87 -12.73
CA VAL A 75 -6.34 -0.31 -11.97
C VAL A 75 -6.84 -0.20 -10.53
N ARG A 76 -7.30 -1.30 -9.97
CA ARG A 76 -7.52 -1.43 -8.52
C ARG A 76 -6.28 -2.06 -7.90
N VAL A 77 -5.72 -1.39 -6.91
CA VAL A 77 -4.45 -1.76 -6.31
C VAL A 77 -4.55 -1.77 -4.79
N THR A 78 -3.86 -2.70 -4.16
CA THR A 78 -3.65 -2.75 -2.71
C THR A 78 -2.22 -2.32 -2.41
N PRO A 79 -1.96 -1.23 -1.69
CA PRO A 79 -0.61 -0.80 -1.33
C PRO A 79 0.07 -1.81 -0.40
N GLU A 80 1.35 -2.07 -0.64
CA GLU A 80 2.11 -3.10 0.07
C GLU A 80 3.43 -2.53 0.65
N THR A 81 3.92 -3.12 1.74
CA THR A 81 5.36 -3.18 2.02
C THR A 81 5.92 -4.49 1.51
N CYS A 82 7.22 -4.51 1.20
CA CYS A 82 7.93 -5.71 0.83
C CYS A 82 9.17 -5.86 1.72
N LYS A 83 9.38 -7.06 2.26
CA LYS A 83 10.61 -7.46 2.94
C LYS A 83 11.16 -8.74 2.33
N VAL A 84 12.47 -8.84 2.25
CA VAL A 84 13.21 -10.04 1.82
C VAL A 84 14.10 -10.51 2.96
N ASN A 85 14.13 -11.82 3.20
CA ASN A 85 15.05 -12.42 4.14
C ASN A 85 16.36 -12.76 3.42
N ARG A 86 17.45 -12.10 3.79
CA ARG A 86 18.77 -12.36 3.16
C ARG A 86 19.56 -13.50 3.80
N ASN A 87 19.00 -14.15 4.81
CA ASN A 87 19.66 -15.25 5.52
C ASN A 87 19.19 -16.64 5.04
N ASN A 88 18.31 -16.72 4.04
CA ASN A 88 17.83 -17.96 3.43
C ASN A 88 17.76 -17.83 1.89
N ASP A 89 16.98 -18.69 1.23
CA ASP A 89 16.73 -18.68 -0.22
C ASP A 89 15.91 -17.46 -0.71
N GLU A 90 16.09 -16.31 -0.06
CA GLU A 90 15.45 -15.02 -0.35
C GLU A 90 13.93 -15.01 -0.18
N ASP A 91 13.41 -15.57 0.92
CA ASP A 91 11.97 -15.50 1.22
C ASP A 91 11.46 -14.05 1.18
N VAL A 92 10.35 -13.83 0.48
CA VAL A 92 9.75 -12.51 0.32
C VAL A 92 8.37 -12.45 0.95
N VAL A 93 8.13 -11.41 1.75
CA VAL A 93 6.84 -11.14 2.38
C VAL A 93 6.31 -9.78 1.91
N TYR A 94 5.10 -9.81 1.36
CA TYR A 94 4.28 -8.65 1.09
C TYR A 94 3.27 -8.44 2.22
N THR A 95 3.14 -7.21 2.71
CA THR A 95 2.17 -6.87 3.75
C THR A 95 1.33 -5.67 3.34
N PRO A 96 -0.01 -5.82 3.26
CA PRO A 96 -0.90 -4.72 2.90
C PRO A 96 -0.77 -3.57 3.89
N ARG A 97 -0.64 -2.34 3.38
CA ARG A 97 -0.51 -1.13 4.20
C ARG A 97 -1.80 -0.31 4.29
N GLY A 98 -2.85 -0.72 3.60
CA GLY A 98 -4.09 0.03 3.54
C GLY A 98 -5.11 -0.62 2.63
N ALA A 99 -6.26 0.04 2.51
CA ALA A 99 -7.36 -0.44 1.68
C ALA A 99 -7.04 -0.34 0.19
N ALA A 100 -7.58 -1.31 -0.57
CA ALA A 100 -7.54 -1.28 -2.02
C ALA A 100 -8.22 -0.02 -2.56
N HIS A 101 -7.59 0.64 -3.52
CA HIS A 101 -8.11 1.84 -4.16
C HIS A 101 -7.80 1.85 -5.66
N SER A 102 -8.46 2.74 -6.39
CA SER A 102 -8.35 2.80 -7.84
C SER A 102 -7.40 3.93 -8.27
N LEU A 103 -6.51 3.63 -9.22
CA LEU A 103 -5.60 4.59 -9.83
C LEU A 103 -5.77 4.58 -11.34
N VAL A 104 -5.67 5.75 -11.96
CA VAL A 104 -5.65 5.88 -13.42
C VAL A 104 -4.22 5.69 -13.90
N ILE A 105 -4.01 4.89 -14.94
CA ILE A 105 -2.73 4.86 -15.65
C ILE A 105 -2.69 6.03 -16.63
N ALA A 106 -1.66 6.88 -16.52
CA ALA A 106 -1.48 8.02 -17.40
C ALA A 106 -1.28 7.57 -18.85
N SER A 107 -1.74 8.41 -19.80
CA SER A 107 -1.41 8.19 -21.21
C SER A 107 0.12 8.23 -21.39
N GLY A 108 0.67 7.28 -22.17
CA GLY A 108 2.11 7.14 -22.37
C GLY A 108 2.88 6.53 -21.19
N ALA A 109 2.20 6.06 -20.13
CA ALA A 109 2.85 5.39 -19.02
C ALA A 109 3.60 4.13 -19.48
N SER A 110 4.74 3.85 -18.83
CA SER A 110 5.50 2.62 -19.05
C SER A 110 4.94 1.50 -18.19
N VAL A 111 4.34 0.49 -18.80
CA VAL A 111 3.85 -0.71 -18.10
C VAL A 111 4.72 -1.89 -18.51
N LYS A 112 5.34 -2.55 -17.53
CA LYS A 112 6.11 -3.76 -17.75
C LYS A 112 5.55 -4.89 -16.91
N VAL A 113 5.36 -6.05 -17.52
CA VAL A 113 4.81 -7.25 -16.87
C VAL A 113 5.80 -8.39 -17.04
N LEU A 114 5.74 -9.39 -16.16
CA LEU A 114 6.56 -10.58 -16.27
C LEU A 114 6.05 -11.49 -17.38
N ARG A 115 7.02 -12.04 -18.11
CA ARG A 115 6.88 -13.19 -18.99
C ARG A 115 8.02 -14.13 -18.63
N ASP A 116 7.66 -15.24 -18.00
CA ASP A 116 8.60 -16.18 -17.37
C ASP A 116 9.45 -15.47 -16.31
N THR A 117 10.75 -15.31 -16.55
CA THR A 117 11.71 -14.64 -15.64
C THR A 117 12.10 -13.23 -16.11
N THR A 118 11.52 -12.75 -17.22
CA THR A 118 11.88 -11.46 -17.84
C THR A 118 10.70 -10.50 -17.86
N THR A 119 10.96 -9.19 -17.97
CA THR A 119 9.89 -8.21 -18.11
C THR A 119 9.72 -7.74 -19.54
N VAL A 120 8.49 -7.69 -20.03
CA VAL A 120 8.12 -7.15 -21.34
C VAL A 120 7.29 -5.88 -21.19
N LYS A 121 7.48 -4.92 -22.09
CA LYS A 121 6.66 -3.69 -22.12
C LYS A 121 5.33 -3.97 -22.79
N VAL A 122 4.25 -3.56 -22.15
CA VAL A 122 2.88 -3.67 -22.67
C VAL A 122 2.18 -2.31 -22.66
N THR A 123 1.07 -2.20 -23.39
CA THR A 123 0.21 -1.02 -23.29
C THR A 123 -0.62 -1.10 -22.01
N PRO A 124 -1.05 0.03 -21.41
CA PRO A 124 -1.95 0.00 -20.25
C PRO A 124 -3.22 -0.82 -20.49
N ASN A 125 -3.82 -0.68 -21.68
CA ASN A 125 -5.05 -1.41 -22.04
C ASN A 125 -4.84 -2.94 -22.15
N TRP A 126 -3.60 -3.39 -22.34
CA TRP A 126 -3.28 -4.83 -22.33
C TRP A 126 -3.68 -5.48 -20.99
N LEU A 127 -3.45 -4.79 -19.86
CA LEU A 127 -3.80 -5.28 -18.52
C LEU A 127 -5.31 -5.55 -18.35
N VAL A 128 -6.16 -4.88 -19.11
CA VAL A 128 -7.63 -5.05 -19.03
C VAL A 128 -8.06 -6.40 -19.62
N ASN A 129 -7.34 -6.90 -20.61
CA ASN A 129 -7.72 -8.08 -21.40
C ASN A 129 -6.85 -9.32 -21.09
N HIS A 130 -5.90 -9.20 -20.17
CA HIS A 130 -4.94 -10.27 -19.87
C HIS A 130 -4.90 -10.57 -18.38
N LYS A 131 -4.91 -11.87 -18.08
CA LYS A 131 -4.69 -12.37 -16.72
C LYS A 131 -3.19 -12.58 -16.50
N LEU A 132 -2.65 -11.97 -15.47
CA LEU A 132 -1.27 -12.19 -15.04
C LEU A 132 -1.16 -13.55 -14.37
N ALA A 133 -0.09 -14.29 -14.68
CA ALA A 133 0.09 -15.68 -14.23
C ALA A 133 0.44 -15.76 -12.73
N ASN A 134 1.11 -14.75 -12.19
CA ASN A 134 1.61 -14.69 -10.82
C ASN A 134 0.77 -13.76 -9.93
N SER A 135 1.03 -13.79 -8.61
CA SER A 135 0.60 -12.72 -7.70
C SER A 135 1.26 -11.41 -8.15
N PRO A 136 0.50 -10.47 -8.73
CA PRO A 136 1.10 -9.47 -9.60
C PRO A 136 1.50 -8.26 -8.77
N TYR A 137 2.65 -8.38 -8.09
CA TYR A 137 3.25 -7.31 -7.30
C TYR A 137 4.07 -6.40 -8.21
N PHE A 138 3.89 -5.10 -8.05
CA PHE A 138 4.59 -4.09 -8.83
C PHE A 138 5.26 -3.07 -7.92
N TYR A 139 6.37 -2.52 -8.39
CA TYR A 139 6.75 -1.17 -7.99
C TYR A 139 6.18 -0.16 -8.99
N TYR A 140 5.83 1.04 -8.53
CA TYR A 140 5.25 2.07 -9.39
C TYR A 140 5.66 3.51 -9.06
N ARG A 141 5.42 4.40 -10.03
CA ARG A 141 5.56 5.85 -9.95
C ARG A 141 4.23 6.50 -10.30
N VAL A 142 3.94 7.61 -9.61
CA VAL A 142 2.80 8.47 -9.93
C VAL A 142 3.25 9.89 -10.22
N ASN A 143 2.46 10.62 -11.02
CA ASN A 143 2.62 12.06 -11.20
C ASN A 143 1.91 12.86 -10.08
N GLY A 144 1.97 14.20 -10.15
CA GLY A 144 1.30 15.09 -9.18
C GLY A 144 -0.23 15.00 -9.15
N GLN A 145 -0.85 14.29 -10.10
CA GLN A 145 -2.29 14.03 -10.16
C GLN A 145 -2.65 12.61 -9.66
N ASN A 146 -1.70 11.92 -9.03
CA ASN A 146 -1.83 10.55 -8.57
C ASN A 146 -2.16 9.54 -9.69
N ARG A 147 -1.67 9.78 -10.92
CA ARG A 147 -1.78 8.85 -12.04
C ARG A 147 -0.50 8.06 -12.21
N ILE A 148 -0.61 6.75 -12.46
CA ILE A 148 0.55 5.88 -12.66
C ILE A 148 1.27 6.28 -13.95
N THR A 149 2.55 6.60 -13.86
CA THR A 149 3.41 6.97 -15.01
C THR A 149 4.40 5.87 -15.37
N ALA A 150 4.74 5.00 -14.42
CA ALA A 150 5.50 3.80 -14.67
C ALA A 150 5.13 2.72 -13.65
N MET A 151 5.03 1.47 -14.09
CA MET A 151 4.90 0.31 -13.22
C MET A 151 5.62 -0.88 -13.85
N GLN A 152 6.27 -1.70 -13.03
CA GLN A 152 6.89 -2.93 -13.48
C GLN A 152 6.65 -4.04 -12.47
N GLU A 153 6.22 -5.19 -12.99
CA GLU A 153 5.98 -6.41 -12.20
C GLU A 153 7.31 -6.96 -11.68
N ILE A 154 7.29 -7.45 -10.45
CA ILE A 154 8.48 -7.87 -9.71
C ILE A 154 8.57 -9.39 -9.76
N TYR A 155 9.70 -9.90 -10.24
CA TYR A 155 10.02 -11.31 -10.16
C TYR A 155 10.49 -11.66 -8.76
N HIS A 156 9.91 -12.70 -8.16
CA HIS A 156 10.45 -13.39 -7.01
C HIS A 156 10.68 -14.83 -7.44
N PRO A 157 11.92 -15.34 -7.40
CA PRO A 157 12.24 -16.72 -7.73
C PRO A 157 11.58 -17.73 -6.78
#